data_AF-G3HE97-F1
#
_entry.id   AF-G3HE97-F1
#
_cell.length_a   1.000
_cell.length_b   1.000
_cell.length_c   1.000
_cell.angle_alpha   90.00
_cell.angle_beta   90.00
_cell.angle_gamma   90.00
#
_symmetry.space_group_name_H-M   'P 1'
#
loop_
_entity.id
_entity.type
_entity.pdbx_description
1 polymer ?
#
loop_
_entity_poly.entity_id
_entity_poly.type
_entity_poly.pdbx_seq_one_letter_code
_entity_poly.pdbx_strand_id
1 'polypeptide(L)'
;MILSSLLGSGIQLFCMILIVIFVAMLGMLSPSSRGALMTTACFLFMFMGVFGGFSAGRLYRTLKGHRWKKGAFCTATLYPGVVFGICFVLNCFIWGKHSSGAVPFPTMVALLCMWFGISLPLVYLGYYFGFRKQPYDNPVRTNQIPRQIPEQRWYMNRFVGILMAGILPFGAMFIELFFIFSAIWENQFYYLFGFLFLVFIILVVSCSQISIVMVYFQLCAEDYRWWWRNFLVSGGSAFYVLVYAIFYFVNKLDIVEFIPSLLYFGYTALMVLSFWLLTGTIGFYAAYMFVRKIYAAVKID
;
A
#
# COMPACT_ATOMS: atom_id res chain seq x y z
N MET A 1 11.13 4.63 -11.97
CA MET A 1 9.88 5.43 -12.06
C MET A 1 8.74 4.69 -11.40
N ILE A 2 8.33 3.52 -11.92
CA ILE A 2 7.19 2.79 -11.35
C ILE A 2 7.39 2.43 -9.87
N LEU A 3 8.52 1.82 -9.50
CA LEU A 3 8.82 1.48 -8.10
C LEU A 3 8.74 2.69 -7.16
N SER A 4 9.38 3.80 -7.53
CA SER A 4 9.34 5.04 -6.74
C SER A 4 7.93 5.62 -6.61
N SER A 5 7.10 5.46 -7.64
CA SER A 5 5.71 5.95 -7.64
C SER A 5 4.78 5.06 -6.80
N LEU A 6 4.96 3.74 -6.84
CA LEU A 6 4.24 2.79 -5.99
C LEU A 6 4.61 3.00 -4.50
N LEU A 7 5.89 3.14 -4.19
CA LEU A 7 6.38 3.40 -2.83
C LEU A 7 5.95 4.77 -2.31
N GLY A 8 5.86 5.78 -3.17
CA GLY A 8 5.28 7.08 -2.83
C GLY A 8 3.80 6.97 -2.45
N SER A 9 3.04 6.26 -3.27
CA SER A 9 1.61 5.99 -3.01
C SER A 9 1.42 5.19 -1.72
N GLY A 10 2.29 4.21 -1.45
CA GLY A 10 2.24 3.44 -0.21
C GLY A 10 2.57 4.26 1.03
N ILE A 11 3.47 5.25 0.97
CA ILE A 11 3.71 6.19 2.08
C ILE A 11 2.48 7.09 2.30
N GLN A 12 1.88 7.58 1.22
CA GLN A 12 0.66 8.37 1.30
C GLN A 12 -0.46 7.57 1.97
N LEU A 13 -0.62 6.28 1.62
CA LEU A 13 -1.56 5.36 2.28
C LEU A 13 -1.19 5.11 3.74
N PHE A 14 0.07 4.88 4.05
CA PHE A 14 0.54 4.63 5.42
C PHE A 14 0.24 5.81 6.34
N CYS A 15 0.58 7.02 5.94
CA CYS A 15 0.31 8.22 6.73
C CYS A 15 -1.19 8.45 6.92
N MET A 16 -1.99 8.23 5.87
CA MET A 16 -3.45 8.36 5.93
C MET A 16 -4.07 7.35 6.89
N ILE A 17 -3.72 6.05 6.77
CA ILE A 17 -4.24 4.99 7.66
C ILE A 17 -3.82 5.23 9.11
N LEU A 18 -2.55 5.58 9.34
CA LEU A 18 -2.05 5.87 10.69
C LEU A 18 -2.84 6.99 11.36
N ILE A 19 -3.07 8.10 10.66
CA ILE A 19 -3.81 9.24 11.21
C ILE A 19 -5.29 8.88 11.42
N VAL A 20 -5.92 8.19 10.46
CA VAL A 20 -7.33 7.78 10.58
C VAL A 20 -7.53 6.87 11.78
N ILE A 21 -6.70 5.84 11.94
CA ILE A 21 -6.83 4.90 13.06
C ILE A 21 -6.53 5.61 14.40
N PHE A 22 -5.54 6.50 14.44
CA PHE A 22 -5.22 7.27 15.64
C PHE A 22 -6.38 8.19 16.07
N VAL A 23 -6.98 8.93 15.13
CA VAL A 23 -8.13 9.79 15.40
C VAL A 23 -9.37 8.97 15.77
N ALA A 24 -9.56 7.80 15.15
CA ALA A 24 -10.64 6.88 15.49
C ALA A 24 -10.48 6.29 16.91
N MET A 25 -9.26 5.99 17.34
CA MET A 25 -8.96 5.55 18.70
C MET A 25 -9.34 6.60 19.76
N LEU A 26 -9.11 7.88 19.48
CA LEU A 26 -9.47 8.98 20.38
C LEU A 26 -11.00 9.19 20.52
N GLY A 27 -11.82 8.40 19.81
CA GLY A 27 -13.27 8.49 19.84
C GLY A 27 -13.84 9.67 19.04
N MET A 28 -13.00 10.42 18.33
CA MET A 28 -13.42 11.60 17.54
C MET A 28 -14.20 11.21 16.27
N LEU A 29 -14.05 9.98 15.78
CA LEU A 29 -14.80 9.44 14.66
C LEU A 29 -15.75 8.37 15.19
N SER A 30 -16.97 8.79 15.57
CA SER A 30 -17.97 7.84 16.08
C SER A 30 -18.36 6.82 14.99
N PRO A 31 -18.46 5.51 15.31
CA PRO A 31 -18.92 4.48 14.38
C PRO A 31 -20.35 4.72 13.86
N SER A 32 -21.12 5.56 14.56
CA SER A 32 -22.48 6.00 14.23
C SER A 32 -22.55 6.80 12.92
N SER A 33 -21.47 7.51 12.55
CA SER A 33 -21.39 8.33 11.35
C SER A 33 -20.51 7.68 10.28
N ARG A 34 -20.98 6.60 9.65
CA ARG A 34 -20.21 5.83 8.64
C ARG A 34 -19.60 6.69 7.53
N GLY A 35 -20.31 7.74 7.10
CA GLY A 35 -19.81 8.68 6.09
C GLY A 35 -18.65 9.55 6.57
N ALA A 36 -18.55 9.85 7.86
CA ALA A 36 -17.50 10.72 8.40
C ALA A 36 -16.12 10.08 8.33
N LEU A 37 -16.02 8.77 8.60
CA LEU A 37 -14.75 8.04 8.51
C LEU A 37 -14.25 7.99 7.07
N MET A 38 -15.13 7.65 6.12
CA MET A 38 -14.77 7.57 4.70
C MET A 38 -14.37 8.93 4.13
N THR A 39 -15.14 9.99 4.42
CA THR A 39 -14.82 11.35 3.96
C THR A 39 -13.50 11.85 4.56
N THR A 40 -13.29 11.63 5.86
CA THR A 40 -12.03 11.98 6.54
C THR A 40 -10.84 11.26 5.93
N ALA A 41 -10.96 9.96 5.66
CA ALA A 41 -9.92 9.18 5.00
C ALA A 41 -9.61 9.71 3.58
N CYS A 42 -10.64 10.06 2.80
CA CYS A 42 -10.45 10.68 1.48
C CYS A 42 -9.72 12.02 1.57
N PHE A 43 -10.13 12.92 2.47
CA PHE A 43 -9.48 14.22 2.66
C PHE A 43 -8.03 14.06 3.11
N LEU A 44 -7.78 13.23 4.12
CA LEU A 44 -6.42 12.95 4.60
C LEU A 44 -5.56 12.35 3.49
N PHE A 45 -6.09 11.44 2.69
CA PHE A 45 -5.36 10.88 1.55
C PHE A 45 -4.88 11.98 0.59
N MET A 46 -5.72 12.97 0.27
CA MET A 46 -5.32 14.08 -0.62
C MET A 46 -4.17 14.91 -0.02
N PHE A 47 -4.23 15.24 1.27
CA PHE A 47 -3.17 16.02 1.95
C PHE A 47 -1.87 15.24 2.12
N MET A 48 -1.95 13.94 2.38
CA MET A 48 -0.77 13.07 2.51
C MET A 48 0.01 12.91 1.19
N GLY A 49 -0.53 13.42 0.07
CA GLY A 49 0.17 13.48 -1.22
C GLY A 49 1.53 14.19 -1.15
N VAL A 50 1.71 15.16 -0.24
CA VAL A 50 3.01 15.84 -0.04
C VAL A 50 4.08 14.84 0.44
N PHE A 51 3.77 13.99 1.41
CA PHE A 51 4.69 13.00 1.95
C PHE A 51 4.99 11.88 0.96
N GLY A 52 3.96 11.44 0.22
CA GLY A 52 4.10 10.45 -0.85
C GLY A 52 4.98 10.98 -2.00
N GLY A 53 4.73 12.21 -2.44
CA GLY A 53 5.52 12.90 -3.45
C GLY A 53 6.98 13.08 -3.02
N PHE A 54 7.21 13.57 -1.80
CA PHE A 54 8.55 13.79 -1.25
C PHE A 54 9.40 12.51 -1.24
N SER A 55 8.83 11.42 -0.73
CA SER A 55 9.54 10.16 -0.63
C SER A 55 9.78 9.53 -2.00
N ALA A 56 8.81 9.61 -2.92
CA ALA A 56 8.98 9.18 -4.30
C ALA A 56 10.06 9.98 -5.04
N GLY A 57 10.08 11.31 -4.87
CA GLY A 57 11.04 12.20 -5.51
C GLY A 57 12.47 11.93 -5.04
N ARG A 58 12.65 11.76 -3.72
CA ARG A 58 13.95 11.42 -3.14
C ARG A 58 14.44 10.05 -3.60
N LEU A 59 13.56 9.05 -3.58
CA LEU A 59 13.90 7.69 -4.02
C LEU A 59 14.22 7.64 -5.52
N TYR A 60 13.49 8.38 -6.35
CA TYR A 60 13.74 8.47 -7.78
C TYR A 60 15.09 9.11 -8.10
N ARG A 61 15.50 10.12 -7.32
CA ARG A 61 16.84 10.71 -7.44
C ARG A 61 17.95 9.71 -7.07
N THR A 62 17.77 8.89 -6.03
CA THR A 62 18.72 7.80 -5.72
C THR A 62 18.86 6.77 -6.82
N LEU A 63 17.78 6.53 -7.57
CA LEU A 63 17.79 5.65 -8.74
C LEU A 63 18.39 6.31 -9.99
N LYS A 64 19.09 7.45 -9.84
CA LYS A 64 19.70 8.24 -10.93
C LYS A 64 18.69 8.67 -12.00
N GLY A 65 17.44 8.90 -11.59
CA GLY A 65 16.39 9.36 -12.50
C GLY A 65 16.49 10.86 -12.81
N HIS A 66 16.51 11.23 -14.09
CA HIS A 66 16.58 12.64 -14.51
C HIS A 66 15.20 13.29 -14.77
N ARG A 67 14.19 12.50 -15.14
CA ARG A 67 12.89 13.01 -15.62
C ARG A 67 11.88 13.17 -14.47
N TRP A 68 12.14 14.13 -13.58
CA TRP A 68 11.36 14.34 -12.35
C TRP A 68 9.87 14.64 -12.61
N LYS A 69 9.53 15.44 -13.63
CA LYS A 69 8.12 15.77 -13.98
C LYS A 69 7.30 14.52 -14.33
N LYS A 70 7.86 13.62 -15.15
CA LYS A 70 7.22 12.35 -15.51
C LYS A 70 7.07 11.43 -14.28
N GLY A 71 8.06 11.43 -13.40
CA GLY A 71 8.00 10.70 -12.13
C GLY A 71 6.91 11.22 -11.19
N ALA A 72 6.79 12.54 -11.04
CA ALA A 72 5.76 13.18 -10.23
C ALA A 72 4.35 12.89 -10.76
N PHE A 73 4.14 13.01 -12.08
CA PHE A 73 2.89 12.65 -12.72
C PHE A 73 2.52 11.19 -12.47
N CYS A 74 3.47 10.27 -12.67
CA CYS A 74 3.26 8.84 -12.43
C CYS A 74 2.89 8.54 -10.97
N THR A 75 3.52 9.20 -10.00
CA THR A 75 3.15 9.05 -8.58
C THR A 75 1.76 9.59 -8.28
N ALA A 76 1.40 10.74 -8.85
CA ALA A 76 0.10 11.37 -8.61
C ALA A 76 -1.07 10.62 -9.26
N THR A 77 -0.83 9.87 -10.34
CA THR A 77 -1.91 9.24 -11.12
C THR A 77 -2.01 7.73 -11.01
N LEU A 78 -0.93 7.00 -10.73
CA LEU A 78 -0.94 5.54 -10.86
C LEU A 78 -1.93 4.88 -9.88
N TYR A 79 -1.79 5.13 -8.58
CA TYR A 79 -2.70 4.55 -7.59
C TYR A 79 -4.09 5.22 -7.59
N PRO A 80 -4.21 6.56 -7.49
CA PRO A 80 -5.53 7.20 -7.51
C PRO A 80 -6.33 6.93 -8.80
N GLY A 81 -5.66 6.80 -9.95
CA GLY A 81 -6.31 6.48 -11.21
C GLY A 81 -6.84 5.05 -11.29
N VAL A 82 -6.13 4.07 -10.71
CA VAL A 82 -6.66 2.71 -10.58
C VAL A 82 -7.86 2.68 -9.65
N VAL A 83 -7.79 3.37 -8.50
CA VAL A 83 -8.91 3.47 -7.55
C VAL A 83 -10.13 4.12 -8.21
N PHE A 84 -9.93 5.29 -8.84
CA PHE A 84 -11.00 6.01 -9.52
C PHE A 84 -11.58 5.20 -10.68
N GLY A 85 -10.74 4.54 -11.49
CA GLY A 85 -11.18 3.71 -12.61
C GLY A 85 -12.06 2.54 -12.17
N ILE A 86 -11.67 1.81 -11.12
CA ILE A 86 -12.47 0.71 -10.59
C ILE A 86 -13.78 1.26 -10.00
N CYS A 87 -13.73 2.29 -9.15
CA CYS A 87 -14.93 2.90 -8.59
C CYS A 87 -15.88 3.43 -9.68
N PHE A 88 -15.34 4.02 -10.75
CA PHE A 88 -16.12 4.52 -11.88
C PHE A 88 -16.85 3.38 -12.59
N VAL A 89 -16.14 2.30 -12.93
CA VAL A 89 -16.73 1.12 -13.57
C VAL A 89 -17.82 0.49 -12.69
N LEU A 90 -17.55 0.31 -11.39
CA LEU A 90 -18.54 -0.19 -10.44
C LEU A 90 -19.77 0.72 -10.38
N ASN A 91 -19.57 2.04 -10.33
CA ASN A 91 -20.66 3.01 -10.27
C ASN A 91 -21.54 2.98 -11.55
N CYS A 92 -20.96 2.74 -12.73
CA CYS A 92 -21.72 2.57 -13.97
C CYS A 92 -22.72 1.40 -13.88
N PHE A 93 -22.33 0.28 -13.27
CA PHE A 93 -23.24 -0.85 -13.06
C PHE A 93 -24.35 -0.54 -12.05
N ILE A 94 -24.06 0.26 -11.02
CA ILE A 94 -25.05 0.67 -10.02
C ILE A 94 -26.08 1.62 -10.65
N TRP A 95 -25.64 2.58 -11.48
CA TRP A 95 -26.54 3.46 -12.23
C TRP A 95 -27.44 2.68 -13.19
N GLY A 96 -26.91 1.67 -13.89
CA GLY A 96 -27.68 0.82 -14.79
C GLY A 96 -28.83 0.08 -14.10
N LYS A 97 -28.81 -0.04 -12.77
CA LYS A 97 -29.88 -0.66 -11.98
C LYS A 97 -30.67 0.30 -11.10
N HIS A 98 -30.50 1.60 -11.31
CA HIS A 98 -31.22 2.65 -10.59
C HIS A 98 -31.19 2.46 -9.06
N SER A 99 -30.09 1.88 -8.55
CA SER A 99 -29.95 1.60 -7.13
C SER A 99 -29.60 2.87 -6.36
N SER A 100 -30.18 3.02 -5.16
CA SER A 100 -29.94 4.14 -4.25
C SER A 100 -28.49 4.21 -3.72
N GLY A 101 -27.71 3.15 -3.89
CA GLY A 101 -26.29 3.12 -3.58
C GLY A 101 -25.39 3.80 -4.63
N ALA A 102 -25.96 4.35 -5.70
CA ALA A 102 -25.18 4.99 -6.75
C ALA A 102 -24.58 6.31 -6.28
N VAL A 103 -23.28 6.48 -6.49
CA VAL A 103 -22.59 7.74 -6.24
C VAL A 103 -23.14 8.78 -7.23
N PRO A 104 -23.72 9.90 -6.76
CA PRO A 104 -24.26 10.93 -7.63
C PRO A 104 -23.18 11.50 -8.57
N PHE A 105 -23.54 11.85 -9.80
CA PHE A 105 -22.59 12.47 -10.73
C PHE A 105 -21.85 13.70 -10.15
N PRO A 106 -22.49 14.60 -9.38
CA PRO A 106 -21.80 15.72 -8.75
C PRO A 106 -20.68 15.32 -7.78
N THR A 107 -20.84 14.23 -7.03
CA THR A 107 -19.80 13.79 -6.07
C THR A 107 -18.62 13.16 -6.79
N MET A 108 -18.82 12.49 -7.92
CA MET A 108 -17.73 12.02 -8.78
C MET A 108 -16.90 13.18 -9.35
N VAL A 109 -17.57 14.22 -9.85
CA VAL A 109 -16.91 15.43 -10.34
C VAL A 109 -16.15 16.12 -9.20
N ALA A 110 -16.74 16.23 -8.01
CA ALA A 110 -16.07 16.78 -6.84
C ALA A 110 -14.79 16.00 -6.46
N LEU A 111 -14.83 14.66 -6.50
CA LEU A 111 -13.66 13.82 -6.26
C LEU A 111 -12.57 14.02 -7.33
N LEU A 112 -12.94 14.16 -8.61
CA LEU A 112 -12.00 14.50 -9.67
C LEU A 112 -11.37 15.89 -9.46
N CYS A 113 -12.17 16.90 -9.12
CA CYS A 113 -11.67 18.23 -8.80
C CYS A 113 -10.74 18.22 -7.60
N MET A 114 -11.01 17.44 -6.55
CA MET A 114 -10.11 17.27 -5.41
C MET A 114 -8.81 16.55 -5.81
N TRP A 115 -8.88 15.52 -6.65
CA TRP A 115 -7.70 14.80 -7.11
C TRP A 115 -6.79 15.68 -7.97
N PHE A 116 -7.32 16.33 -9.02
CA PHE A 116 -6.53 17.19 -9.91
C PHE A 116 -6.20 18.55 -9.30
N GLY A 117 -7.09 19.11 -8.48
CA GLY A 117 -6.95 20.45 -7.90
C GLY A 117 -6.17 20.50 -6.58
N ILE A 118 -6.18 19.43 -5.79
CA ILE A 118 -5.49 19.38 -4.49
C ILE A 118 -4.37 18.33 -4.50
N SER A 119 -4.71 17.05 -4.72
CA SER A 119 -3.73 15.97 -4.56
C SER A 119 -2.58 16.04 -5.57
N LEU A 120 -2.88 16.28 -6.85
CA LEU A 120 -1.86 16.38 -7.90
C LEU A 120 -0.84 17.50 -7.62
N PRO A 121 -1.22 18.78 -7.37
CA PRO A 121 -0.25 19.82 -7.05
C PRO A 121 0.50 19.54 -5.75
N LEU A 122 -0.14 18.98 -4.72
CA LEU A 122 0.54 18.60 -3.47
C LEU A 122 1.60 17.52 -3.70
N VAL A 123 1.31 16.50 -4.51
CA VAL A 123 2.29 15.47 -4.89
C VAL A 123 3.44 16.07 -5.68
N TYR A 124 3.16 16.98 -6.63
CA TYR A 124 4.20 17.68 -7.38
C TYR A 124 5.10 18.53 -6.48
N LEU A 125 4.50 19.26 -5.54
CA LEU A 125 5.22 20.08 -4.56
C LEU A 125 6.11 19.20 -3.68
N GLY A 126 5.56 18.12 -3.12
CA GLY A 126 6.32 17.14 -2.35
C GLY A 126 7.48 16.57 -3.18
N TYR A 127 7.20 16.14 -4.41
CA TYR A 127 8.19 15.55 -5.31
C TYR A 127 9.31 16.51 -5.66
N TYR A 128 9.01 17.78 -5.88
CA TYR A 128 9.99 18.82 -6.15
C TYR A 128 10.97 19.00 -4.98
N PHE A 129 10.46 19.10 -3.74
CA PHE A 129 11.30 19.17 -2.54
C PHE A 129 12.09 17.87 -2.32
N GLY A 130 11.46 16.71 -2.54
CA GLY A 130 12.11 15.40 -2.44
C GLY A 130 13.25 15.22 -3.44
N PHE A 131 13.05 15.67 -4.68
CA PHE A 131 14.07 15.61 -5.73
C PHE A 131 15.22 16.58 -5.47
N ARG A 132 14.99 17.75 -4.84
CA ARG A 132 16.06 18.67 -4.46
C ARG A 132 16.89 18.18 -3.27
N LYS A 133 16.30 17.39 -2.39
CA LYS A 133 17.02 16.79 -1.25
C LYS A 133 18.10 15.83 -1.72
N GLN A 134 19.18 15.74 -0.94
CA GLN A 134 20.26 14.81 -1.22
C GLN A 134 19.73 13.38 -1.38
N PRO A 135 20.23 12.63 -2.37
CA PRO A 135 19.98 11.20 -2.48
C PRO A 135 20.35 10.51 -1.16
N TYR A 136 19.74 9.36 -0.87
CA TYR A 136 20.27 8.52 0.18
C TYR A 136 21.68 8.06 -0.22
N ASP A 137 22.66 8.34 0.65
CA ASP A 137 24.02 7.88 0.44
C ASP A 137 24.08 6.36 0.58
N ASN A 138 24.62 5.74 -0.47
CA ASN A 138 24.95 4.32 -0.45
C ASN A 138 26.37 4.20 0.12
N PRO A 139 26.56 3.44 1.21
CA PRO A 139 27.83 3.38 1.93
C PRO A 139 28.98 2.76 1.12
N VAL A 140 28.67 1.99 0.07
CA VAL A 140 29.66 1.28 -0.74
C VAL A 140 29.50 1.65 -2.20
N ARG A 141 30.64 1.82 -2.90
CA ARG A 141 30.66 2.02 -4.35
C ARG A 141 30.30 0.71 -5.04
N THR A 142 29.31 0.75 -5.93
CA THR A 142 28.90 -0.41 -6.73
C THR A 142 29.84 -0.59 -7.93
N ASN A 143 30.22 -1.83 -8.23
CA ASN A 143 30.91 -2.14 -9.49
C ASN A 143 30.02 -1.81 -10.71
N GLN A 144 30.66 -1.36 -11.80
CA GLN A 144 29.96 -1.02 -13.05
C GLN A 144 29.45 -2.26 -13.80
N ILE A 145 30.15 -3.39 -13.66
CA ILE A 145 29.78 -4.65 -14.28
C ILE A 145 28.96 -5.46 -13.26
N PRO A 146 27.72 -5.88 -13.61
CA PRO A 146 26.92 -6.73 -12.73
C PRO A 146 27.57 -8.11 -12.61
N ARG A 147 27.82 -8.55 -11.37
CA ARG A 147 28.29 -9.91 -11.11
C ARG A 147 27.23 -10.93 -11.54
N GLN A 148 27.68 -12.07 -12.08
CA GLN A 148 26.78 -13.18 -12.39
C GLN A 148 26.18 -13.75 -11.10
N ILE A 149 24.88 -14.01 -11.11
CA ILE A 149 24.14 -14.47 -9.93
C ILE A 149 24.15 -16.00 -9.93
N PRO A 150 24.57 -16.64 -8.82
CA PRO A 150 24.58 -18.09 -8.72
C PRO A 150 23.16 -18.66 -8.77
N GLU A 151 23.04 -19.94 -9.13
CA GLU A 151 21.76 -20.64 -9.12
C GLU A 151 21.14 -20.60 -7.72
N GLN A 152 19.90 -20.12 -7.67
CA GLN A 152 19.16 -19.94 -6.43
C GLN A 152 18.45 -21.25 -6.04
N ARG A 153 18.46 -21.57 -4.75
CA ARG A 153 17.73 -22.74 -4.23
C ARG A 153 16.21 -22.57 -4.41
N TRP A 154 15.48 -23.68 -4.44
CA TRP A 154 14.04 -23.70 -4.72
C TRP A 154 13.20 -22.79 -3.81
N TYR A 155 13.54 -22.68 -2.52
CA TYR A 155 12.81 -21.85 -1.56
C TYR A 155 13.12 -20.35 -1.71
N MET A 156 14.18 -19.99 -2.44
CA MET A 156 14.49 -18.61 -2.82
C MET A 156 13.78 -18.17 -4.11
N ASN A 157 12.95 -19.03 -4.70
CA ASN A 157 12.12 -18.62 -5.82
C ASN A 157 11.17 -17.49 -5.41
N ARG A 158 10.98 -16.53 -6.33
CA ARG A 158 10.16 -15.33 -6.08
C ARG A 158 8.76 -15.66 -5.58
N PHE A 159 8.11 -16.65 -6.19
CA PHE A 159 6.76 -17.08 -5.82
C PHE A 159 6.69 -17.69 -4.42
N VAL A 160 7.61 -18.61 -4.12
CA VAL A 160 7.68 -19.26 -2.80
C VAL A 160 7.99 -18.22 -1.72
N GLY A 161 8.89 -17.28 -2.00
CA GLY A 161 9.20 -16.17 -1.10
C GLY A 161 8.00 -15.28 -0.81
N ILE A 162 7.20 -14.93 -1.83
CA ILE A 162 5.97 -14.12 -1.64
C ILE A 162 4.97 -14.85 -0.73
N LEU A 163 4.74 -16.15 -0.97
CA LEU A 163 3.81 -16.93 -0.16
C LEU A 163 4.31 -17.07 1.29
N MET A 164 5.56 -17.51 1.50
CA MET A 164 6.10 -17.70 2.85
C MET A 164 6.12 -16.41 3.67
N ALA A 165 6.46 -15.27 3.05
CA ALA A 165 6.51 -13.99 3.74
C ALA A 165 5.13 -13.47 4.15
N GLY A 166 4.07 -13.84 3.44
CA GLY A 166 2.73 -13.34 3.70
C GLY A 166 2.01 -13.99 4.89
N ILE A 167 2.45 -15.17 5.34
CA ILE A 167 1.75 -15.97 6.37
C ILE A 167 1.72 -15.25 7.72
N LEU A 168 2.87 -14.77 8.20
CA LEU A 168 2.99 -14.20 9.54
C LEU A 168 2.26 -12.84 9.66
N PRO A 169 2.39 -11.87 8.73
CA PRO A 169 1.66 -10.61 8.82
C PRO A 169 0.15 -10.81 8.65
N PHE A 170 -0.26 -11.80 7.84
CA PHE A 170 -1.67 -12.18 7.73
C PHE A 170 -2.20 -12.77 9.04
N GLY A 171 -1.48 -13.71 9.65
CA GLY A 171 -1.87 -14.31 10.93
C GLY A 171 -2.02 -13.28 12.05
N ALA A 172 -1.12 -12.30 12.10
CA ALA A 172 -1.16 -11.22 13.09
C ALA A 172 -2.42 -10.33 13.02
N MET A 173 -3.03 -10.21 11.83
CA MET A 173 -4.20 -9.37 11.61
C MET A 173 -5.49 -10.15 11.33
N PHE A 174 -5.45 -11.48 11.36
CA PHE A 174 -6.56 -12.34 10.90
C PHE A 174 -7.87 -12.06 11.64
N ILE A 175 -7.80 -11.93 12.97
CA ILE A 175 -8.97 -11.65 13.81
C ILE A 175 -9.58 -10.28 13.45
N GLU A 176 -8.73 -9.28 13.24
CA GLU A 176 -9.19 -7.95 12.86
C GLU A 176 -9.77 -7.89 11.46
N LEU A 177 -9.19 -8.65 10.53
CA LEU A 177 -9.73 -8.78 9.19
C LEU A 177 -11.17 -9.32 9.23
N PHE A 178 -11.46 -10.31 10.09
CA PHE A 178 -12.82 -10.82 10.29
C PHE A 178 -13.78 -9.72 10.77
N PHE A 179 -13.41 -8.96 11.81
CA PHE A 179 -14.26 -7.88 12.32
C PHE A 179 -14.47 -6.76 11.31
N ILE A 180 -13.45 -6.41 10.52
CA ILE A 180 -13.56 -5.43 9.44
C ILE A 180 -14.52 -5.93 8.35
N PHE A 181 -14.40 -7.19 7.94
CA PHE A 181 -15.28 -7.77 6.92
C PHE A 181 -16.74 -7.81 7.41
N SER A 182 -17.00 -8.25 8.64
CA SER A 182 -18.34 -8.20 9.23
C SER A 182 -18.88 -6.77 9.35
N ALA A 183 -18.03 -5.79 9.69
CA ALA A 183 -18.48 -4.39 9.77
C ALA A 183 -18.86 -3.79 8.41
N ILE A 184 -18.08 -4.09 7.36
CA ILE A 184 -18.31 -3.55 6.01
C ILE A 184 -19.48 -4.24 5.33
N TRP A 185 -19.56 -5.57 5.41
CA TRP A 185 -20.49 -6.36 4.59
C TRP A 185 -21.78 -6.72 5.32
N GLU A 186 -21.73 -7.02 6.62
CA GLU A 186 -22.92 -7.32 7.43
C GLU A 186 -23.50 -6.08 8.11
N ASN A 187 -22.95 -4.89 7.81
CA ASN A 187 -23.38 -3.62 8.40
C ASN A 187 -23.36 -3.62 9.94
N GLN A 188 -22.44 -4.35 10.56
CA GLN A 188 -22.22 -4.32 12.01
C GLN A 188 -21.37 -3.09 12.42
N PHE A 189 -21.51 -2.64 13.66
CA PHE A 189 -20.68 -1.54 14.17
C PHE A 189 -19.33 -2.06 14.65
N TYR A 190 -18.25 -1.45 14.17
CA TYR A 190 -16.90 -1.74 14.64
C TYR A 190 -16.55 -0.82 15.81
N TYR A 191 -16.40 -1.37 17.02
CA TYR A 191 -16.16 -0.60 18.25
C TYR A 191 -14.71 -0.63 18.75
N LEU A 192 -13.88 -1.56 18.26
CA LEU A 192 -12.57 -1.86 18.84
C LEU A 192 -11.40 -1.08 18.18
N PHE A 193 -11.56 0.23 17.93
CA PHE A 193 -10.53 1.04 17.24
C PHE A 193 -9.17 1.08 17.97
N GLY A 194 -9.15 0.97 19.30
CA GLY A 194 -7.89 0.87 20.06
C GLY A 194 -7.13 -0.43 19.78
N PHE A 195 -7.86 -1.54 19.64
CA PHE A 195 -7.27 -2.83 19.29
C PHE A 195 -6.81 -2.85 17.82
N LEU A 196 -7.56 -2.23 16.91
CA LEU A 196 -7.15 -2.02 15.51
C LEU A 196 -5.77 -1.34 15.41
N PHE A 197 -5.55 -0.30 16.22
CA PHE A 197 -4.27 0.41 16.23
C PHE A 197 -3.12 -0.47 16.71
N LEU A 198 -3.34 -1.25 17.76
CA LEU A 198 -2.35 -2.20 18.27
C LEU A 198 -1.99 -3.22 17.18
N VAL A 199 -3.00 -3.80 16.52
CA VAL A 199 -2.79 -4.75 15.42
C VAL A 199 -2.10 -4.08 14.23
N PHE A 200 -2.38 -2.81 13.94
CA PHE A 200 -1.65 -2.05 12.92
C PHE A 200 -0.16 -1.90 13.26
N ILE A 201 0.19 -1.63 14.52
CA ILE A 201 1.60 -1.61 14.96
C ILE A 201 2.25 -2.99 14.79
N ILE A 202 1.58 -4.06 15.23
CA ILE A 202 2.08 -5.42 15.05
C ILE A 202 2.30 -5.72 13.57
N LEU A 203 1.35 -5.36 12.71
CA LEU A 203 1.47 -5.55 11.26
C LEU A 203 2.71 -4.84 10.71
N VAL A 204 2.96 -3.58 11.10
CA VAL A 204 4.15 -2.82 10.67
C VAL A 204 5.44 -3.52 11.10
N VAL A 205 5.50 -4.00 12.35
CA VAL A 205 6.66 -4.72 12.88
C VAL A 205 6.87 -6.05 12.16
N SER A 206 5.81 -6.84 11.99
CA SER A 206 5.84 -8.14 11.30
C SER A 206 6.28 -8.00 9.83
N CYS A 207 5.71 -7.03 9.09
CA CYS A 207 6.13 -6.75 7.71
C CYS A 207 7.61 -6.33 7.66
N SER A 208 8.05 -5.49 8.60
CA SER A 208 9.44 -5.04 8.67
C SER A 208 10.41 -6.20 8.93
N GLN A 209 10.09 -7.07 9.90
CA GLN A 209 10.93 -8.22 10.28
C GLN A 209 11.12 -9.21 9.12
N ILE A 210 10.03 -9.64 8.51
CA ILE A 210 10.08 -10.61 7.41
C ILE A 210 10.83 -10.05 6.21
N SER A 211 10.59 -8.78 5.90
CA SER A 211 11.28 -8.11 4.81
C SER A 211 12.80 -8.06 5.04
N ILE A 212 13.24 -7.76 6.27
CA ILE A 212 14.67 -7.78 6.64
C ILE A 212 15.26 -9.18 6.50
N VAL A 213 14.59 -10.21 7.04
CA VAL A 213 15.08 -11.60 6.98
C VAL A 213 15.16 -12.11 5.54
N MET A 214 14.14 -11.83 4.73
CA MET A 214 14.13 -12.25 3.32
C MET A 214 15.21 -11.56 2.50
N VAL A 215 15.45 -10.26 2.71
CA VAL A 215 16.54 -9.54 2.04
C VAL A 215 17.89 -10.02 2.53
N TYR A 216 18.05 -10.30 3.83
CA TYR A 216 19.28 -10.86 4.37
C TYR A 216 19.63 -12.19 3.70
N PHE A 217 18.68 -13.13 3.67
CA PHE A 217 18.89 -14.42 2.99
C PHE A 217 19.16 -14.29 1.50
N GLN A 218 18.49 -13.35 0.83
CA GLN A 218 18.75 -13.04 -0.57
C GLN A 218 20.17 -12.52 -0.79
N LEU A 219 20.67 -11.65 0.08
CA LEU A 219 22.04 -11.12 0.01
C LEU A 219 23.09 -12.21 0.31
N CYS A 220 22.82 -13.11 1.27
CA CYS A 220 23.66 -14.29 1.51
C CYS A 220 23.73 -15.22 0.29
N ALA A 221 22.69 -15.25 -0.53
CA ALA A 221 22.66 -15.99 -1.79
C ALA A 221 23.25 -15.20 -2.99
N GLU A 222 23.95 -14.10 -2.72
CA GLU A 222 24.61 -13.22 -3.69
C GLU A 222 23.68 -12.57 -4.74
N ASP A 223 22.35 -12.57 -4.53
CA ASP A 223 21.39 -11.93 -5.44
C ASP A 223 21.12 -10.47 -5.05
N TYR A 224 21.82 -9.53 -5.69
CA TYR A 224 21.70 -8.10 -5.43
C TYR A 224 20.37 -7.46 -5.89
N ARG A 225 19.50 -8.18 -6.61
CA ARG A 225 18.25 -7.64 -7.22
C ARG A 225 17.07 -7.57 -6.23
N TRP A 226 17.33 -7.04 -5.04
CA TRP A 226 16.37 -7.07 -3.92
C TRP A 226 15.27 -6.02 -4.02
N TRP A 227 15.45 -4.92 -4.75
CA TRP A 227 14.53 -3.76 -4.72
C TRP A 227 13.08 -4.12 -5.04
N TRP A 228 12.84 -4.70 -6.22
CA TRP A 228 11.50 -5.14 -6.64
C TRP A 228 11.05 -6.41 -5.93
N ARG A 229 11.99 -7.32 -5.69
CA ARG A 229 11.70 -8.61 -5.05
C ARG A 229 11.18 -8.40 -3.64
N ASN A 230 11.84 -7.56 -2.84
CA ASN A 230 11.44 -7.28 -1.48
C ASN A 230 10.08 -6.58 -1.39
N PHE A 231 9.83 -5.63 -2.28
CA PHE A 231 8.52 -4.96 -2.36
C PHE A 231 7.39 -5.97 -2.62
N LEU A 232 7.59 -6.92 -3.56
CA LEU A 232 6.63 -7.99 -3.85
C LEU A 232 6.48 -8.98 -2.69
N VAL A 233 7.58 -9.38 -2.06
CA VAL A 233 7.62 -10.36 -0.98
C VAL A 233 6.91 -9.84 0.27
N SER A 234 7.19 -8.60 0.68
CA SER A 234 6.52 -7.98 1.83
C SER A 234 5.03 -7.71 1.56
N GLY A 235 4.65 -7.50 0.30
CA GLY A 235 3.25 -7.42 -0.14
C GLY A 235 2.50 -8.76 -0.12
N GLY A 236 3.18 -9.89 0.08
CA GLY A 236 2.59 -11.23 -0.05
C GLY A 236 1.39 -11.51 0.86
N SER A 237 1.26 -10.81 1.98
CA SER A 237 0.10 -10.91 2.87
C SER A 237 -1.22 -10.55 2.18
N ALA A 238 -1.20 -9.71 1.14
CA ALA A 238 -2.38 -9.35 0.36
C ALA A 238 -2.98 -10.54 -0.39
N PHE A 239 -2.16 -11.53 -0.78
CA PHE A 239 -2.66 -12.76 -1.39
C PHE A 239 -3.55 -13.55 -0.41
N TYR A 240 -3.14 -13.63 0.85
CA TYR A 240 -3.93 -14.29 1.89
C TYR A 240 -5.22 -13.54 2.21
N VAL A 241 -5.19 -12.19 2.20
CA VAL A 241 -6.41 -11.37 2.31
C VAL A 241 -7.38 -11.66 1.16
N LEU A 242 -6.87 -11.81 -0.07
CA LEU A 242 -7.72 -12.15 -1.23
C LEU A 242 -8.36 -13.54 -1.08
N VAL A 243 -7.58 -14.55 -0.67
CA VAL A 243 -8.10 -15.91 -0.42
C VAL A 243 -9.15 -15.89 0.69
N TYR A 244 -8.90 -15.16 1.77
CA TYR A 244 -9.85 -14.98 2.85
C TYR A 244 -11.14 -14.30 2.38
N ALA A 245 -11.05 -13.29 1.52
CA ALA A 245 -12.22 -12.62 0.98
C ALA A 245 -13.05 -13.54 0.08
N ILE A 246 -12.43 -14.43 -0.69
CA ILE A 246 -13.16 -15.46 -1.46
C ILE A 246 -13.85 -16.44 -0.50
N PHE A 247 -13.15 -16.89 0.53
CA PHE A 247 -13.72 -17.77 1.56
C PHE A 247 -14.92 -17.12 2.26
N TYR A 248 -14.81 -15.84 2.63
CA TYR A 248 -15.87 -15.08 3.28
C TYR A 248 -17.09 -14.92 2.36
N PHE A 249 -16.89 -14.64 1.08
CA PHE A 249 -17.97 -14.58 0.09
C PHE A 249 -18.76 -15.88 -0.01
N VAL A 250 -18.06 -17.02 -0.07
CA VAL A 250 -18.72 -18.33 -0.26
C VAL A 250 -19.40 -18.85 1.00
N ASN A 251 -18.85 -18.56 2.19
CA ASN A 251 -19.31 -19.20 3.44
C ASN A 251 -20.14 -18.30 4.35
N LYS A 252 -20.10 -16.98 4.16
CA LYS A 252 -20.77 -16.01 5.06
C LYS A 252 -21.77 -15.11 4.35
N LEU A 253 -21.62 -14.87 3.05
CA LEU A 253 -22.48 -13.98 2.30
C LEU A 253 -23.49 -14.77 1.45
N ASP A 254 -24.77 -14.60 1.76
CA ASP A 254 -25.88 -15.14 0.96
C ASP A 254 -26.23 -14.19 -0.21
N ILE A 255 -25.23 -13.80 -1.01
CA ILE A 255 -25.43 -12.95 -2.19
C ILE A 255 -25.63 -13.82 -3.43
N VAL A 256 -26.85 -13.81 -3.98
CA VAL A 256 -27.19 -14.56 -5.21
C VAL A 256 -27.10 -13.68 -6.47
N GLU A 257 -27.24 -12.36 -6.31
CA GLU A 257 -27.29 -11.43 -7.43
C GLU A 257 -25.90 -11.09 -8.01
N PHE A 258 -25.83 -10.93 -9.33
CA PHE A 258 -24.59 -10.61 -10.03
C PHE A 258 -23.97 -9.26 -9.64
N ILE A 259 -24.78 -8.22 -9.47
CA ILE A 259 -24.27 -6.85 -9.23
C ILE A 259 -23.68 -6.68 -7.84
N PRO A 260 -24.35 -7.09 -6.75
CA PRO A 260 -23.74 -7.06 -5.43
C PRO A 260 -22.48 -7.95 -5.37
N SER A 261 -22.45 -9.07 -6.09
CA SER A 261 -21.24 -9.89 -6.24
C SER A 261 -20.10 -9.12 -6.92
N LEU A 262 -20.38 -8.41 -8.01
CA LEU A 262 -19.41 -7.58 -8.72
C LEU A 262 -18.89 -6.43 -7.83
N LEU A 263 -19.78 -5.77 -7.07
CA LEU A 263 -19.40 -4.74 -6.10
C LEU A 263 -18.51 -5.31 -4.99
N TYR A 264 -18.85 -6.50 -4.49
CA TYR A 264 -18.05 -7.20 -3.49
C TYR A 264 -16.62 -7.41 -3.97
N PHE A 265 -16.44 -8.05 -5.13
CA PHE A 265 -15.12 -8.32 -5.68
C PHE A 265 -14.38 -7.04 -6.09
N GLY A 266 -15.10 -6.02 -6.59
CA GLY A 266 -14.52 -4.74 -6.96
C GLY A 266 -13.94 -3.97 -5.76
N TYR A 267 -14.71 -3.79 -4.69
CA TYR A 267 -14.24 -3.13 -3.47
C TYR A 267 -13.18 -3.97 -2.73
N THR A 268 -13.33 -5.29 -2.73
CA THR A 268 -12.32 -6.20 -2.16
C THR A 268 -11.00 -6.09 -2.94
N ALA A 269 -11.03 -6.02 -4.27
CA ALA A 269 -9.83 -5.84 -5.08
C ALA A 269 -9.11 -4.52 -4.76
N LEU A 270 -9.86 -3.44 -4.51
CA LEU A 270 -9.29 -2.17 -4.04
C LEU A 270 -8.66 -2.28 -2.66
N MET A 271 -9.32 -3.00 -1.74
CA MET A 271 -8.80 -3.24 -0.39
C MET A 271 -7.49 -4.04 -0.46
N VAL A 272 -7.46 -5.14 -1.21
CA VAL A 272 -6.27 -6.00 -1.41
C VAL A 272 -5.14 -5.22 -2.08
N LEU A 273 -5.42 -4.42 -3.11
CA LEU A 273 -4.42 -3.59 -3.79
C LEU A 273 -3.80 -2.56 -2.85
N SER A 274 -4.64 -1.86 -2.08
CA SER A 274 -4.20 -0.84 -1.12
C SER A 274 -3.38 -1.47 0.00
N PHE A 275 -3.80 -2.65 0.47
CA PHE A 275 -3.09 -3.42 1.47
C PHE A 275 -1.73 -3.91 0.96
N TRP A 276 -1.66 -4.43 -0.28
CA TRP A 276 -0.41 -4.82 -0.94
C TRP A 276 0.59 -3.66 -1.07
N LEU A 277 0.10 -2.47 -1.45
CA LEU A 277 0.93 -1.27 -1.52
C LEU A 277 1.45 -0.83 -0.16
N LEU A 278 0.60 -0.89 0.87
CA LEU A 278 0.95 -0.55 2.24
C LEU A 278 2.05 -1.47 2.79
N THR A 279 1.80 -2.78 2.79
CA THR A 279 2.71 -3.78 3.35
C THR A 279 3.99 -3.91 2.54
N GLY A 280 3.90 -3.80 1.21
CA GLY A 280 5.07 -3.75 0.32
C GLY A 280 5.96 -2.54 0.61
N THR A 281 5.37 -1.37 0.89
CA THR A 281 6.11 -0.14 1.17
C THR A 281 6.80 -0.17 2.53
N ILE A 282 6.10 -0.63 3.57
CA ILE A 282 6.67 -0.80 4.92
C ILE A 282 7.91 -1.69 4.85
N GLY A 283 7.80 -2.87 4.23
CA GLY A 283 8.94 -3.79 4.07
C GLY A 283 10.06 -3.19 3.24
N PHE A 284 9.74 -2.53 2.12
CA PHE A 284 10.77 -1.91 1.29
C PHE A 284 11.64 -0.92 2.09
N TYR A 285 11.04 0.00 2.84
CA TYR A 285 11.80 0.96 3.64
C TYR A 285 12.54 0.31 4.82
N ALA A 286 11.96 -0.70 5.46
CA ALA A 286 12.62 -1.46 6.52
C ALA A 286 13.89 -2.15 6.01
N ALA A 287 13.79 -2.90 4.91
CA ALA A 287 14.94 -3.53 4.27
C ALA A 287 15.94 -2.50 3.74
N TYR A 288 15.47 -1.38 3.18
CA TYR A 288 16.35 -0.32 2.69
C TYR A 288 17.21 0.27 3.81
N MET A 289 16.63 0.49 5.00
CA MET A 289 17.37 0.93 6.18
C MET A 289 18.35 -0.14 6.68
N PHE A 290 17.92 -1.41 6.72
CA PHE A 290 18.76 -2.54 7.11
C PHE A 290 19.98 -2.69 6.21
N VAL A 291 19.78 -2.71 4.89
CA VAL A 291 20.84 -2.81 3.88
C VAL A 291 21.88 -1.70 4.06
N ARG A 292 21.43 -0.45 4.27
CA ARG A 292 22.36 0.66 4.51
C ARG A 292 23.14 0.48 5.81
N LYS A 293 22.52 -0.07 6.85
CA LYS A 293 23.19 -0.29 8.14
C LYS A 293 24.25 -1.38 8.05
N ILE A 294 23.97 -2.50 7.39
CA ILE A 294 24.96 -3.59 7.23
C ILE A 294 26.15 -3.13 6.38
N TYR A 295 25.91 -2.47 5.25
CA TYR A 295 26.99 -2.05 4.35
C TYR A 295 27.79 -0.86 4.89
N ALA A 296 27.22 -0.05 5.80
CA ALA A 296 27.97 0.98 6.51
C ALA A 296 28.87 0.41 7.62
N ALA A 297 28.55 -0.79 8.13
CA ALA A 297 29.35 -1.46 9.16
C ALA A 297 30.53 -2.25 8.58
N VAL A 298 30.49 -2.58 7.27
CA VAL A 298 31.61 -3.20 6.58
C VAL A 298 32.72 -2.15 6.46
N LYS A 299 33.78 -2.30 7.27
CA LYS A 299 35.02 -1.55 7.09
C LYS A 299 35.64 -2.01 5.76
N ILE A 300 35.76 -1.06 4.83
CA ILE A 300 36.55 -1.26 3.62
C ILE A 300 37.97 -0.86 4.02
N ASP A 301 38.77 -1.85 4.44
CA ASP A 301 40.23 -1.72 4.44
C ASP A 301 40.76 -1.86 3.01
#